data_AF-A0A942L1Z6-F1
#
_entry.id   AF-A0A942L1Z6-F1
#
_cell.length_a   1.000
_cell.length_b   1.000
_cell.length_c   1.000
_cell.angle_alpha   90.00
_cell.angle_beta   90.00
_cell.angle_gamma   90.00
#
_symmetry.space_group_name_H-M   'P 1'
#
loop_
_entity.id
_entity.type
_entity.pdbx_description
1 polymer ?
#
loop_
_entity_poly.entity_id
_entity_poly.type
_entity_poly.pdbx_seq_one_letter_code
_entity_poly.pdbx_strand_id
1 'polypeptide(L)' 'MFPHLRIWLVAIWASSVAGAVVIAGLAFGRYELATFLWAGVAGLAIGIPAALLNWAYLRPRRSREVGLLGQTPPDRT' A
#
# COMPACT_ATOMS: atom_id res chain seq x y z
N MET A 1 -17.12 6.16 3.68
CA MET A 1 -15.87 5.96 2.92
C MET A 1 -15.69 4.47 2.69
N PHE A 2 -15.53 4.03 1.43
CA PHE A 2 -15.55 2.62 1.03
C PHE A 2 -14.57 1.75 1.83
N PRO A 3 -15.02 0.82 2.69
CA PRO A 3 -14.15 -0.07 3.47
C PRO A 3 -13.24 -0.93 2.57
N HIS A 4 -13.69 -1.21 1.34
CA HIS A 4 -12.93 -1.91 0.31
C HIS A 4 -11.62 -1.19 -0.09
N LEU A 5 -11.58 0.14 -0.10
CA LEU A 5 -10.38 0.89 -0.49
C LEU A 5 -9.19 0.61 0.45
N ARG A 6 -9.47 0.43 1.75
CA ARG A 6 -8.44 0.13 2.74
C ARG A 6 -7.81 -1.24 2.48
N ILE A 7 -8.64 -2.25 2.19
CA ILE A 7 -8.17 -3.61 1.89
C ILE A 7 -7.34 -3.60 0.61
N TRP A 8 -7.79 -2.89 -0.44
CA TRP A 8 -7.02 -2.73 -1.67
C TRP A 8 -5.67 -2.06 -1.45
N LEU A 9 -5.61 -0.97 -0.68
CA LEU A 9 -4.33 -0.32 -0.35
C LEU A 9 -3.37 -1.27 0.37
N VAL A 10 -3.88 -2.05 1.33
CA VAL A 10 -3.08 -3.02 2.08
C VAL A 10 -2.54 -4.10 1.16
N ALA A 11 -3.40 -4.68 0.30
CA ALA A 11 -2.99 -5.72 -0.64
C ALA A 11 -1.93 -5.22 -1.64
N ILE A 12 -2.09 -4.00 -2.18
CA ILE A 12 -1.14 -3.39 -3.11
C ILE A 12 0.20 -3.12 -2.42
N TRP A 13 0.19 -2.51 -1.23
CA TRP A 13 1.43 -2.24 -0.50
C TRP A 13 2.15 -3.52 -0.08
N ALA A 14 1.44 -4.50 0.48
CA ALA A 14 2.03 -5.75 0.92
C ALA A 14 2.63 -6.55 -0.25
N SER A 15 1.91 -6.65 -1.37
CA SER A 15 2.40 -7.35 -2.57
C SER A 15 3.58 -6.62 -3.21
N SER A 16 3.56 -5.29 -3.25
CA SER A 16 4.65 -4.49 -3.81
C SER A 16 5.93 -4.59 -2.98
N VAL A 17 5.85 -4.52 -1.65
CA VAL A 17 7.01 -4.71 -0.76
C VAL A 17 7.52 -6.14 -0.84
N ALA A 18 6.63 -7.15 -0.82
CA ALA A 18 7.05 -8.54 -0.97
C ALA A 18 7.78 -8.76 -2.31
N GLY A 19 7.25 -8.22 -3.41
CA GLY A 19 7.88 -8.26 -4.72
C GLY A 19 9.27 -7.61 -4.73
N ALA A 20 9.42 -6.44 -4.12
CA ALA A 20 10.72 -5.76 -4.00
C ALA A 20 11.74 -6.60 -3.24
N VAL A 21 11.33 -7.26 -2.14
CA VAL A 21 12.22 -8.12 -1.36
C VAL A 21 12.59 -9.41 -2.12
N VAL A 22 11.64 -10.00 -2.86
CA VAL A 22 11.95 -11.14 -3.75
C VAL A 22 12.98 -10.73 -4.81
N ILE A 23 12.76 -9.61 -5.50
CA ILE A 23 13.68 -9.11 -6.54
C ILE A 23 15.07 -8.86 -5.94
N ALA A 24 15.14 -8.21 -4.78
CA ALA A 24 16.41 -7.99 -4.08
C ALA A 24 17.09 -9.31 -3.71
N GLY A 25 16.36 -10.26 -3.13
CA GLY A 25 16.90 -11.56 -2.75
C GLY A 25 17.45 -12.36 -3.94
N LEU A 26 16.73 -12.36 -5.06
CA LEU A 26 17.19 -12.98 -6.30
C LEU A 26 18.40 -12.25 -6.91
N ALA A 27 18.44 -10.92 -6.83
CA ALA A 27 19.58 -10.13 -7.31
C ALA A 27 20.87 -10.41 -6.51
N PHE A 28 20.75 -10.74 -5.21
CA PHE A 28 21.88 -11.19 -4.38
C PHE A 28 22.21 -12.69 -4.55
N GLY A 29 21.58 -13.38 -5.50
CA GLY A 29 21.84 -14.79 -5.79
C GLY A 29 21.21 -15.77 -4.80
N ARG A 30 20.23 -15.35 -3.98
CA ARG A 30 19.55 -16.23 -3.01
C ARG A 30 18.28 -16.85 -3.59
N TYR A 31 18.41 -18.05 -4.13
CA TYR A 31 17.33 -18.79 -4.80
C TYR A 31 16.54 -19.75 -3.89
N GLU A 32 16.71 -19.65 -2.58
CA GLU A 32 16.09 -20.57 -1.62
C GLU A 32 14.63 -20.20 -1.32
N LEU A 33 13.86 -21.20 -0.90
CA LEU A 33 12.49 -21.02 -0.41
C LEU A 33 12.42 -20.00 0.75
N ALA A 34 13.48 -19.93 1.55
CA ALA A 34 13.62 -18.97 2.64
C ALA A 34 13.52 -17.51 2.17
N THR A 35 14.03 -17.18 0.98
CA THR A 35 13.93 -15.83 0.41
C THR A 35 12.48 -15.41 0.22
N PHE A 36 11.62 -16.33 -0.24
CA PHE A 36 10.19 -16.06 -0.44
C PHE A 36 9.43 -15.95 0.89
N LEU A 37 9.76 -16.76 1.89
CA LEU A 37 9.19 -16.66 3.23
C LEU A 37 9.54 -15.31 3.87
N TRP A 38 10.81 -14.92 3.81
CA TRP A 38 11.26 -13.62 4.31
C TRP A 38 10.65 -12.44 3.54
N ALA A 39 10.48 -12.57 2.23
CA ALA A 39 9.77 -11.57 1.44
C ALA A 39 8.30 -11.42 1.85
N GLY A 40 7.60 -12.53 2.13
CA GLY A 40 6.24 -12.51 2.66
C GLY A 40 6.16 -11.83 4.02
N VAL A 41 7.07 -12.16 4.94
CA VAL A 41 7.15 -11.54 6.27
C VAL A 41 7.44 -10.04 6.16
N ALA A 42 8.41 -9.63 5.32
CA ALA A 42 8.74 -8.23 5.10
C ALA A 42 7.57 -7.47 4.44
N GLY A 43 6.89 -8.08 3.47
CA GLY A 43 5.69 -7.54 2.83
C GLY A 43 4.56 -7.28 3.83
N LEU A 44 4.33 -8.18 4.78
CA LEU A 44 3.33 -7.99 5.83
C LEU A 44 3.80 -6.95 6.87
N ALA A 45 5.03 -7.08 7.37
CA ALA A 45 5.57 -6.26 8.44
C ALA A 45 5.74 -4.78 8.04
N ILE A 46 6.06 -4.51 6.77
CA ILE A 46 6.29 -3.14 6.26
C ILE A 46 5.11 -2.65 5.43
N GLY A 47 4.54 -3.52 4.58
CA GLY A 47 3.46 -3.14 3.67
C GLY A 47 2.15 -2.80 4.39
N ILE A 48 1.76 -3.54 5.43
CA ILE A 48 0.55 -3.23 6.21
C ILE A 48 0.65 -1.85 6.88
N PRO A 49 1.69 -1.53 7.68
CA PRO A 49 1.77 -0.21 8.31
C PRO A 49 1.91 0.92 7.29
N ALA A 50 2.65 0.73 6.20
CA ALA A 50 2.74 1.72 5.13
C ALA A 50 1.39 1.99 4.44
N ALA A 51 0.59 0.94 4.22
CA ALA A 51 -0.77 1.07 3.69
C ALA A 51 -1.69 1.83 4.65
N LEU A 52 -1.60 1.56 5.95
CA LEU A 52 -2.39 2.23 6.99
C LEU A 52 -2.02 3.71 7.10
N LEU A 53 -0.72 4.04 7.06
CA LEU A 53 -0.22 5.41 7.04
C LEU A 53 -0.71 6.15 5.79
N ASN A 54 -0.60 5.52 4.62
CA ASN A 54 -1.08 6.10 3.37
C ASN A 54 -2.61 6.31 3.40
N TRP A 55 -3.36 5.35 3.94
CA TRP A 55 -4.81 5.49 4.14
C TRP A 55 -5.15 6.63 5.11
N ALA A 56 -4.42 6.76 6.22
CA ALA A 56 -4.59 7.85 7.18
C ALA A 56 -4.30 9.22 6.55
N TYR A 57 -3.36 9.31 5.62
CA TYR A 57 -3.05 10.52 4.87
C TYR A 57 -4.10 10.87 3.80
N LEU A 58 -4.64 9.86 3.12
CA LEU A 58 -5.66 10.04 2.09
C LEU A 58 -7.04 10.37 2.66
N ARG A 59 -7.33 9.96 3.91
CA ARG A 59 -8.64 10.16 4.56
C ARG A 59 -9.03 11.66 4.71
N PRO A 60 -8.17 12.57 5.20
CA PRO A 60 -8.46 14.00 5.29
C PRO A 60 -8.43 14.72 3.93
N ARG A 61 -7.54 14.30 3.01
CA ARG A 61 -7.43 14.93 1.68
C ARG A 61 -8.67 14.68 0.81
N ARG A 62 -9.17 13.45 0.79
CA ARG A 62 -10.37 13.11 -0.01
C ARG A 62 -11.65 13.78 0.50
N SER A 63 -11.76 14.01 1.80
CA SER A 63 -12.90 14.75 2.36
C SER A 63 -12.87 16.24 2.03
N ARG A 64 -11.68 16.82 1.81
CA ARG A 64 -11.50 18.18 1.30
C ARG A 64 -11.71 18.31 -0.21
N GLU A 65 -11.23 17.36 -1.01
CA GLU A 65 -11.31 17.45 -2.48
C GLU A 65 -12.69 17.06 -3.05
N VAL A 66 -13.39 16.11 -2.44
CA VAL A 66 -14.58 15.51 -3.08
C VAL A 66 -15.90 16.06 -2.49
N GLY A 67 -15.84 16.74 -1.34
CA GLY A 67 -17.02 17.02 -0.53
C GLY A 67 -17.72 15.71 -0.11
N LEU A 68 -18.53 15.74 0.95
CA LEU A 68 -19.17 14.53 1.48
C LEU A 68 -20.05 13.75 0.48
N LEU A 69 -20.38 14.34 -0.68
CA LEU A 69 -21.30 13.79 -1.68
C LEU A 69 -20.82 13.91 -3.15
N GLY A 70 -19.55 14.26 -3.43
CA GLY A 70 -19.08 14.39 -4.82
C GLY A 70 -19.65 15.60 -5.56
N GLN A 71 -19.78 16.75 -4.89
CA GLN A 71 -20.49 17.94 -5.38
C GLN A 71 -19.63 19.20 -5.52
N THR A 72 -18.29 19.09 -5.58
CA THR A 72 -17.45 20.28 -5.79
C THR A 72 -16.56 20.12 -7.04
N PRO A 73 -16.68 21.02 -8.03
CA PRO A 73 -15.70 21.16 -9.10
C PRO A 73 -14.31 21.46 -8.51
N PRO A 74 -13.22 20.99 -9.15
CA PRO A 74 -11.86 21.24 -8.69
C PRO A 74 -11.59 22.74 -8.65
N ASP A 75 -11.02 23.20 -7.54
CA ASP A 75 -10.64 24.60 -7.34
C ASP A 75 -9.66 25.01 -8.44
N ARG A 76 -10.06 25.99 -9.26
CA ARG A 76 -9.19 26.62 -10.26
C ARG A 76 -8.37 27.70 -9.57
N THR A 77 -7.18 27.34 -9.10
CA THR A 77 -6.08 28.29 -8.86
C THR A 77 -4.92 27.93 -9.75
#